data_AF-A0A318BB23-F1
#
_entry.id   AF-A0A318BB23-F1
#
_cell.length_a   1.000
_cell.length_b   1.000
_cell.length_c   1.000
_cell.angle_alpha   90.00
_cell.angle_beta   90.00
_cell.angle_gamma   90.00
#
_symmetry.space_group_name_H-M   'P 1'
#
loop_
_entity.id
_entity.type
_entity.pdbx_description
1 polymer ?
#
loop_
_entity_poly.entity_id
_entity_poly.type
_entity_poly.pdbx_seq_one_letter_code
_entity_poly.pdbx_strand_id
1 'polypeptide(L)'
;CAGPGTGASSYYSNLTNTLLPLATTSGGAGLTSAQATAVQPILAAAGGPSAGASTLVGALMANGFTATQATGLVTVALTANTVANGTGLYNYATGASIDGRAADLSGNELPNSPHWTLSLGAQYTWDLPSGWSATVRGDYYRQSEQYARIYNTEYDRLKSWENVNLTLKIEKPELGLSFDAYVKNLLNDTPITDAYTTDDTSGLFTNVYTLEPRLYGISITKTW
;
A
#
# COMPACT_ATOMS: atom_id res chain seq x y z
N CYS A 1 20.89 27.98 12.42
CA CYS A 1 20.86 27.45 13.79
C CYS A 1 19.43 27.46 14.31
N ALA A 2 18.74 26.32 14.28
CA ALA A 2 17.47 26.09 14.96
C ALA A 2 17.56 24.68 15.57
N GLY A 3 17.27 24.58 16.86
CA GLY A 3 17.57 23.41 17.71
C GLY A 3 16.71 22.17 17.41
N PRO A 4 17.10 21.01 17.96
CA PRO A 4 16.37 19.76 17.73
C PRO A 4 15.08 19.75 18.54
N GLY A 5 13.96 19.68 17.84
CA GLY A 5 12.63 19.46 18.43
C GLY A 5 12.56 18.07 19.06
N THR A 6 12.51 18.05 20.38
CA THR A 6 12.11 16.92 21.22
C THR A 6 10.68 16.51 20.90
N GLY A 7 10.50 15.43 20.14
CA GLY A 7 9.17 14.90 19.80
C GLY A 7 9.05 13.38 19.62
N ALA A 8 10.16 12.63 19.64
CA ALA A 8 10.14 11.18 19.32
C ALA A 8 10.30 10.24 20.53
N SER A 9 10.35 10.76 21.77
CA SER A 9 10.74 9.94 22.93
C SER A 9 9.61 9.10 23.53
N SER A 10 8.37 9.19 23.04
CA SER A 10 7.21 8.57 23.71
C SER A 10 6.75 7.24 23.11
N TYR A 11 7.27 6.81 21.95
CA TYR A 11 6.84 5.57 21.29
C TYR A 11 7.77 4.37 21.51
N TYR A 12 8.97 4.56 22.06
CA TYR A 12 9.95 3.49 22.26
C TYR A 12 9.89 2.82 23.64
N SER A 13 8.98 3.22 24.54
CA SER A 13 8.98 2.73 25.93
C SER A 13 8.30 1.37 26.15
N ASN A 14 7.90 0.65 25.10
CA ASN A 14 7.17 -0.63 25.25
C ASN A 14 7.83 -1.84 24.55
N LEU A 15 9.01 -1.68 23.95
CA LEU A 15 9.70 -2.77 23.23
C LEU A 15 10.59 -3.65 24.13
N THR A 16 10.64 -3.37 25.43
CA THR A 16 11.25 -4.26 26.42
C THR A 16 10.37 -5.47 26.79
N ASN A 17 9.21 -5.65 26.17
CA ASN A 17 8.19 -6.59 26.63
C ASN A 17 7.68 -7.58 25.56
N THR A 18 8.54 -8.02 24.64
CA THR A 18 8.16 -9.02 23.62
C THR A 18 9.02 -10.28 23.68
N LEU A 19 9.22 -10.78 24.90
CA LEU A 19 9.22 -12.23 25.12
C LEU A 19 7.74 -12.67 25.04
N LEU A 20 7.18 -12.62 23.82
CA LEU A 20 5.85 -13.13 23.51
C LEU A 20 5.73 -14.58 24.04
N PRO A 21 4.53 -14.95 24.49
CA PRO A 21 4.27 -15.69 25.72
C PRO A 21 4.72 -17.15 25.64
N LEU A 22 6.00 -17.41 25.85
CA LEU A 22 6.50 -18.78 26.03
C LEU A 22 6.32 -19.28 27.47
N ALA A 23 5.53 -18.57 28.27
CA ALA A 23 5.27 -18.89 29.68
C ALA A 23 3.84 -19.43 29.95
N THR A 24 2.98 -19.59 28.94
CA THR A 24 1.60 -20.08 29.16
C THR A 24 1.35 -21.55 28.82
N THR A 25 2.31 -22.29 28.27
CA THR A 25 2.23 -23.76 28.29
C THR A 25 2.83 -24.28 29.60
N SER A 26 2.12 -24.01 30.69
CA SER A 26 2.34 -24.54 32.04
C SER A 26 2.13 -26.05 32.16
N GLY A 27 1.98 -26.78 31.05
CA GLY A 27 1.70 -28.22 31.05
C GLY A 27 2.89 -29.13 31.40
N GLY A 28 4.13 -28.62 31.44
CA GLY A 28 5.32 -29.47 31.60
C GLY A 28 6.20 -29.22 32.84
N ALA A 29 6.15 -28.04 33.47
CA ALA A 29 7.16 -27.62 34.45
C ALA A 29 6.68 -27.52 35.91
N GLY A 30 5.40 -27.76 36.21
CA GLY A 30 4.88 -27.72 37.58
C GLY A 30 5.11 -26.37 38.30
N LEU A 31 5.05 -25.26 37.55
CA LEU A 31 5.29 -23.92 38.08
C LEU A 31 4.04 -23.38 38.78
N THR A 32 4.23 -22.68 39.89
CA THR A 32 3.15 -21.88 40.50
C THR A 32 2.88 -20.62 39.67
N SER A 33 1.71 -19.99 39.87
CA SER A 33 1.36 -18.72 39.22
C SER A 33 2.36 -17.59 39.53
N ALA A 34 2.93 -17.58 40.73
CA ALA A 34 3.97 -16.63 41.13
C ALA A 34 5.31 -16.91 40.44
N GLN A 35 5.67 -18.19 40.27
CA GLN A 35 6.87 -18.57 39.52
C GLN A 35 6.74 -18.19 38.04
N ALA A 36 5.58 -18.45 37.41
CA ALA A 36 5.35 -18.15 36.00
C ALA A 36 5.53 -16.66 35.65
N THR A 37 5.11 -15.75 36.53
CA THR A 37 5.28 -14.30 36.33
C THR A 37 6.70 -13.81 36.66
N ALA A 38 7.44 -14.53 37.52
CA ALA A 38 8.80 -14.16 37.92
C ALA A 38 9.89 -14.59 36.92
N VAL A 39 9.64 -15.59 36.06
CA VAL A 39 10.65 -16.10 35.10
C VAL A 39 11.27 -14.98 34.25
N GLN A 40 10.44 -14.12 33.67
CA GLN A 40 10.86 -13.08 32.73
C GLN A 40 11.78 -12.02 33.36
N PRO A 41 11.41 -11.38 34.49
CA PRO A 41 12.29 -10.40 35.13
C PRO A 41 13.59 -11.02 35.65
N ILE A 42 13.57 -12.29 36.11
CA ILE A 42 14.78 -12.99 36.57
C ILE A 42 15.75 -13.23 35.40
N LEU A 43 15.25 -13.73 34.26
CA LEU A 43 16.08 -13.97 33.07
C LEU A 43 16.64 -12.67 32.49
N ALA A 44 15.84 -11.60 32.46
CA ALA A 44 16.28 -10.29 32.01
C ALA A 44 17.41 -9.73 32.91
N ALA A 45 17.27 -9.83 34.23
CA ALA A 45 18.29 -9.39 35.19
C ALA A 45 19.58 -10.21 35.10
N ALA A 46 19.49 -11.48 34.68
CA ALA A 46 20.63 -12.38 34.48
C ALA A 46 21.36 -12.19 33.15
N GLY A 47 20.97 -11.18 32.35
CA GLY A 47 21.59 -10.85 31.06
C GLY A 47 20.81 -11.31 29.83
N GLY A 48 19.63 -11.92 30.00
CA GLY A 48 18.74 -12.28 28.89
C GLY A 48 19.40 -13.23 27.87
N PRO A 49 19.12 -13.10 26.56
CA PRO A 49 19.59 -14.04 25.53
C PRO A 49 21.09 -14.02 25.27
N SER A 50 21.85 -13.04 25.79
CA SER A 50 23.30 -12.95 25.67
C SER A 50 24.05 -13.63 26.82
N ALA A 51 23.36 -14.06 27.87
CA ALA A 51 23.95 -14.82 28.97
C ALA A 51 24.06 -16.32 28.62
N GLY A 52 25.14 -16.96 29.07
CA GLY A 52 25.31 -18.40 28.92
C GLY A 52 24.22 -19.17 29.67
N ALA A 53 23.84 -20.34 29.14
CA ALA A 53 22.76 -21.18 29.68
C ALA A 53 22.92 -21.47 31.19
N SER A 54 24.16 -21.72 31.65
CA SER A 54 24.48 -21.96 33.06
C SER A 54 24.16 -20.77 33.97
N THR A 55 24.34 -19.54 33.48
CA THR A 55 24.08 -18.31 34.24
C THR A 55 22.57 -18.10 34.41
N LEU A 56 21.80 -18.34 33.37
CA LEU A 56 20.33 -18.22 33.41
C LEU A 56 19.70 -19.30 34.30
N VAL A 57 20.21 -20.54 34.23
CA VAL A 57 19.78 -21.63 35.13
C VAL A 57 20.10 -21.28 36.58
N GLY A 58 21.32 -20.78 36.85
CA GLY A 58 21.72 -20.32 38.18
C GLY A 58 20.83 -19.22 38.74
N ALA A 59 20.42 -18.26 37.91
CA ALA A 59 19.56 -17.15 38.33
C ALA A 59 18.14 -17.60 38.72
N LEU A 60 17.56 -18.54 37.96
CA LEU A 60 16.27 -19.14 38.31
C LEU A 60 16.36 -19.95 39.61
N MET A 61 17.40 -20.78 39.77
CA MET A 61 17.58 -21.57 40.99
C MET A 61 17.78 -20.68 42.23
N ALA A 62 18.49 -19.56 42.09
CA ALA A 62 18.65 -18.57 43.17
C ALA A 62 17.32 -17.89 43.58
N ASN A 63 16.29 -17.95 42.73
CA ASN A 63 14.96 -17.40 42.98
C ASN A 63 13.90 -18.48 43.29
N GLY A 64 14.35 -19.67 43.73
CA GLY A 64 13.45 -20.71 44.24
C GLY A 64 12.83 -21.63 43.18
N PHE A 65 13.39 -21.67 41.97
CA PHE A 65 13.04 -22.68 40.96
C PHE A 65 13.87 -23.95 41.18
N THR A 66 13.27 -25.13 40.98
CA THR A 66 14.03 -26.39 41.03
C THR A 66 14.98 -26.50 39.85
N ALA A 67 16.04 -27.31 39.97
CA ALA A 67 17.00 -27.52 38.89
C ALA A 67 16.34 -27.98 37.58
N THR A 68 15.32 -28.85 37.68
CA THR A 68 14.54 -29.33 36.53
C THR A 68 13.70 -28.22 35.89
N GLN A 69 13.09 -27.35 36.70
CA GLN A 69 12.33 -26.19 36.21
C GLN A 69 13.24 -25.18 35.51
N ALA A 70 14.38 -24.86 36.12
CA ALA A 70 15.32 -23.88 35.60
C ALA A 70 15.95 -24.33 34.27
N THR A 71 16.41 -25.58 34.20
CA THR A 71 17.01 -26.15 32.98
C THR A 71 16.00 -26.29 31.84
N GLY A 72 14.75 -26.70 32.13
CA GLY A 72 13.68 -26.78 31.13
C GLY A 72 13.31 -25.42 30.53
N LEU A 73 13.12 -24.42 31.38
CA LEU A 73 12.79 -23.05 30.95
C LEU A 73 13.90 -22.42 30.10
N VAL A 74 15.16 -22.58 30.51
CA VAL A 74 16.30 -22.02 29.78
C VAL A 74 16.53 -22.72 28.45
N THR A 75 16.36 -24.04 28.37
CA THR A 75 16.46 -24.79 27.11
C THR A 75 15.40 -24.32 26.11
N VAL A 76 14.17 -24.12 26.58
CA VAL A 76 13.05 -23.61 25.76
C VAL A 76 13.29 -22.16 25.31
N ALA A 77 13.76 -21.29 26.21
CA ALA A 77 14.07 -19.89 25.90
C ALA A 77 15.21 -19.76 24.88
N LEU A 78 16.28 -20.55 25.02
CA LEU A 78 17.40 -20.55 24.09
C LEU A 78 17.02 -21.12 22.71
N THR A 79 16.17 -22.15 22.68
CA THR A 79 15.67 -22.73 21.42
C THR A 79 14.71 -21.77 20.70
N ALA A 80 13.86 -21.05 21.44
CA ALA A 80 13.02 -20.00 20.85
C ALA A 80 13.87 -18.84 20.31
N ASN A 81 14.94 -18.47 21.01
CA ASN A 81 15.88 -17.44 20.56
C ASN A 81 16.65 -17.88 19.30
N THR A 82 17.10 -19.14 19.21
CA THR A 82 17.76 -19.63 17.99
C THR A 82 16.80 -19.72 16.81
N VAL A 83 15.55 -20.15 17.03
CA VAL A 83 14.53 -20.18 15.97
C VAL A 83 14.18 -18.76 15.51
N ALA A 84 13.92 -17.83 16.40
CA ALA A 84 13.56 -16.46 16.03
C ALA A 84 14.74 -15.66 15.42
N ASN A 85 16.00 -16.01 15.74
CA ASN A 85 17.18 -15.48 15.02
C ASN A 85 17.35 -16.15 13.65
N GLY A 86 17.09 -17.45 13.55
CA GLY A 86 17.19 -18.22 12.30
C GLY A 86 16.11 -17.88 11.28
N THR A 87 14.95 -17.42 11.72
CA THR A 87 13.82 -17.00 10.85
C THR A 87 13.73 -15.49 10.64
N GLY A 88 14.67 -14.70 11.19
CA GLY A 88 14.67 -13.24 11.04
C GLY A 88 13.53 -12.52 11.78
N LEU A 89 12.81 -13.21 12.67
CA LEU A 89 11.69 -12.64 13.41
C LEU A 89 12.14 -11.54 14.39
N TYR A 90 13.36 -11.65 14.93
CA TYR A 90 13.93 -10.57 15.75
C TYR A 90 14.18 -9.30 14.93
N ASN A 91 14.58 -9.39 13.67
CA ASN A 91 14.81 -8.19 12.86
C ASN A 91 13.51 -7.37 12.71
N TYR A 92 12.35 -8.02 12.60
CA TYR A 92 11.06 -7.32 12.54
C TYR A 92 10.67 -6.68 13.89
N ALA A 93 11.04 -7.29 15.02
CA ALA A 93 10.70 -6.82 16.36
C ALA A 93 11.71 -5.81 16.96
N THR A 94 12.98 -5.83 16.54
CA THR A 94 14.05 -4.94 17.05
C THR A 94 14.28 -3.69 16.21
N GLY A 95 13.33 -3.34 15.35
CA GLY A 95 13.39 -2.09 14.60
C GLY A 95 14.01 -2.22 13.21
N ALA A 96 13.76 -3.32 12.48
CA ALA A 96 13.52 -3.17 11.05
C ALA A 96 12.25 -2.33 10.90
N SER A 97 12.42 -1.04 11.09
CA SER A 97 11.40 -0.09 10.76
C SER A 97 11.26 -0.11 9.25
N ILE A 98 10.03 -0.19 8.78
CA ILE A 98 9.64 0.20 7.43
C ILE A 98 9.77 1.71 7.23
N ASP A 99 10.72 2.34 7.93
CA ASP A 99 10.97 3.75 7.86
C ASP A 99 11.45 4.06 6.45
N GLY A 100 10.65 4.87 5.75
CA GLY A 100 11.00 5.37 4.44
C GLY A 100 12.40 5.96 4.47
N ARG A 101 13.26 5.52 3.56
CA ARG A 101 14.55 6.17 3.33
C ARG A 101 14.29 7.63 3.00
N ALA A 102 14.91 8.55 3.74
CA ALA A 102 14.92 9.95 3.36
C ALA A 102 15.58 10.07 1.98
N ALA A 103 14.79 10.44 0.98
CA ALA A 103 15.25 10.72 -0.36
C ALA A 103 15.27 12.24 -0.56
N ASP A 104 16.28 12.74 -1.27
CA ASP A 104 16.26 14.10 -1.76
C ASP A 104 15.24 14.18 -2.92
N LEU A 105 14.25 15.05 -2.75
CA LEU A 105 13.17 15.28 -3.71
C LEU A 105 13.29 16.66 -4.37
N SER A 106 14.37 17.39 -4.10
CA SER A 106 14.57 18.73 -4.66
C SER A 106 14.80 18.64 -6.17
N GLY A 107 14.03 19.44 -6.92
CA GLY A 107 14.09 19.46 -8.39
C GLY A 107 13.21 18.41 -9.09
N ASN A 108 12.52 17.54 -8.35
CA ASN A 108 11.59 16.56 -8.91
C ASN A 108 10.23 17.19 -9.23
N GLU A 109 9.55 16.67 -10.25
CA GLU A 109 8.20 17.10 -10.60
C GLU A 109 7.18 16.50 -9.64
N LEU A 110 6.10 17.23 -9.39
CA LEU A 110 5.02 16.74 -8.55
C LEU A 110 4.35 15.53 -9.22
N PRO A 111 4.05 14.46 -8.46
CA PRO A 111 3.31 13.33 -8.98
C PRO A 111 1.92 13.78 -9.46
N ASN A 112 1.43 13.15 -10.53
CA ASN A 112 0.16 13.47 -11.18
C ASN A 112 0.05 14.95 -11.65
N SER A 113 1.19 15.58 -11.97
CA SER A 113 1.25 16.92 -12.53
C SER A 113 1.68 16.87 -13.99
N PRO A 114 0.75 16.67 -14.93
CA PRO A 114 1.09 16.77 -16.35
C PRO A 114 1.43 18.23 -16.66
N HIS A 115 2.52 18.44 -17.40
CA HIS A 115 2.94 19.77 -17.87
C HIS A 115 1.85 20.50 -18.64
N TRP A 116 1.07 19.77 -19.44
CA TRP A 116 -0.05 20.34 -20.17
C TRP A 116 -1.13 19.31 -20.45
N THR A 117 -2.36 19.80 -20.51
CA THR A 117 -3.55 19.08 -20.96
C THR A 117 -4.26 19.92 -22.01
N LEU A 118 -4.80 19.24 -23.02
CA LEU A 118 -5.55 19.84 -24.11
C LEU A 118 -6.86 19.10 -24.29
N SER A 119 -7.96 19.84 -24.33
CA SER A 119 -9.29 19.32 -24.66
C SER A 119 -9.91 20.19 -25.73
N LEU A 120 -10.27 19.58 -26.86
CA LEU A 120 -10.89 20.24 -28.00
C LEU A 120 -12.19 19.52 -28.33
N GLY A 121 -13.29 20.26 -28.44
CA GLY A 121 -14.60 19.73 -28.81
C GLY A 121 -15.19 20.53 -29.96
N ALA A 122 -15.72 19.85 -30.96
CA ALA A 122 -16.43 20.46 -32.07
C ALA A 122 -17.78 19.75 -32.25
N GLN A 123 -18.84 20.54 -32.38
CA GLN A 123 -20.18 20.05 -32.63
C GLN A 123 -20.77 20.82 -33.80
N TYR A 124 -21.47 20.10 -34.67
CA TYR A 124 -22.20 20.70 -35.78
C TYR A 124 -23.57 20.04 -35.94
N THR A 125 -24.60 20.85 -36.19
CA THR A 125 -25.98 20.39 -36.38
C THR A 125 -26.46 20.79 -37.77
N TRP A 126 -26.98 19.82 -38.51
CA TRP A 126 -27.70 20.01 -39.76
C TRP A 126 -29.20 19.94 -39.53
N ASP A 127 -29.93 20.90 -40.08
CA ASP A 127 -31.37 20.80 -40.25
C ASP A 127 -31.68 20.02 -41.52
N LEU A 128 -32.34 18.87 -41.35
CA LEU A 128 -32.74 17.99 -42.45
C LEU A 128 -34.20 18.27 -42.87
N PRO A 129 -34.58 17.86 -44.09
CA PRO A 129 -35.97 17.95 -44.53
C PRO A 129 -36.94 17.22 -43.58
N SER A 130 -38.19 17.67 -43.55
CA SER A 130 -39.26 17.06 -42.77
C SER A 130 -39.07 17.11 -41.23
N GLY A 131 -38.37 18.14 -40.74
CA GLY A 131 -38.26 18.43 -39.30
C GLY A 131 -37.28 17.55 -38.53
N TRP A 132 -36.37 16.88 -39.25
CA TRP A 132 -35.27 16.12 -38.65
C TRP A 132 -34.07 17.04 -38.41
N SER A 133 -33.30 16.74 -37.37
CA SER A 133 -31.97 17.34 -37.18
C SER A 133 -30.94 16.24 -36.95
N ALA A 134 -29.74 16.44 -37.47
CA ALA A 134 -28.60 15.56 -37.20
C ALA A 134 -27.48 16.40 -36.60
N THR A 135 -26.93 15.92 -35.49
CA THR A 135 -25.82 16.55 -34.80
C THR A 135 -24.65 15.59 -34.75
N VAL A 136 -23.50 16.01 -35.27
CA VAL A 136 -22.24 15.31 -35.04
C VAL A 136 -21.43 16.06 -33.99
N ARG A 137 -20.75 15.32 -33.12
CA ARG A 137 -19.82 15.87 -32.14
C ARG A 137 -18.56 15.03 -32.11
N GLY A 138 -17.41 15.68 -32.19
CA GLY A 138 -16.10 15.08 -31.95
C GLY A 138 -15.43 15.75 -30.76
N ASP A 139 -14.84 14.95 -29.87
CA ASP A 139 -14.06 15.42 -28.74
C ASP A 139 -12.66 14.79 -28.81
N TYR A 140 -11.62 15.61 -28.72
CA TYR A 140 -10.22 15.21 -28.65
C TYR A 140 -9.63 15.65 -27.31
N TYR A 141 -9.00 14.73 -26.62
CA TYR A 141 -8.28 14.98 -25.38
C TYR A 141 -6.84 14.49 -25.51
N ARG A 142 -5.89 15.28 -25.00
CA ARG A 142 -4.49 14.87 -24.90
C ARG A 142 -3.88 15.38 -23.61
N GLN A 143 -3.07 14.53 -23.00
CA GLN A 143 -2.33 14.83 -21.78
C GLN A 143 -0.86 14.49 -21.98
N SER A 144 0.01 15.39 -21.52
CA SER A 144 1.45 15.15 -21.54
C SER A 144 1.85 14.03 -20.59
N GLU A 145 3.10 13.60 -20.69
CA GLU A 145 3.70 12.73 -19.69
C GLU A 145 3.71 13.38 -18.30
N GLN A 146 3.73 12.52 -17.29
CA GLN A 146 3.74 12.85 -15.88
C GLN A 146 4.42 11.71 -15.11
N TYR A 147 4.64 11.91 -13.81
CA TYR A 147 5.16 10.87 -12.92
C TYR A 147 4.09 10.41 -11.92
N ALA A 148 4.05 9.12 -11.63
CA ALA A 148 3.12 8.53 -10.65
C ALA A 148 3.62 8.71 -9.20
N ARG A 149 4.94 8.87 -9.00
CA ARG A 149 5.57 9.00 -7.68
C ARG A 149 6.55 10.17 -7.64
N ILE A 150 6.77 10.68 -6.42
CA ILE A 150 7.70 11.79 -6.07
C ILE A 150 9.17 11.53 -6.41
N TYR A 151 9.54 10.27 -6.69
CA TYR A 151 10.93 9.88 -6.94
C TYR A 151 11.38 10.11 -8.39
N ASN A 152 10.43 10.38 -9.31
CA ASN A 152 10.66 10.68 -10.71
C ASN A 152 11.62 9.71 -11.44
N THR A 153 11.60 8.43 -11.05
CA THR A 153 12.42 7.42 -11.73
C THR A 153 11.80 7.03 -13.07
N GLU A 154 12.58 6.39 -13.97
CA GLU A 154 12.06 5.89 -15.26
C GLU A 154 10.88 4.92 -15.07
N TYR A 155 10.86 4.17 -13.96
CA TYR A 155 9.76 3.29 -13.59
C TYR A 155 8.47 4.05 -13.25
N ASP A 156 8.58 5.30 -12.80
CA ASP A 156 7.47 6.12 -12.34
C ASP A 156 6.82 6.94 -13.46
N ARG A 157 7.41 6.94 -14.66
CA ARG A 157 7.00 7.80 -15.76
C ARG A 157 5.77 7.23 -16.47
N LEU A 158 4.69 7.99 -16.44
CA LEU A 158 3.48 7.77 -17.21
C LEU A 158 3.60 8.49 -18.55
N LYS A 159 3.43 7.75 -19.65
CA LYS A 159 3.56 8.30 -21.01
C LYS A 159 2.41 9.25 -21.34
N SER A 160 2.68 10.21 -22.21
CA SER A 160 1.63 11.04 -22.80
C SER A 160 0.60 10.18 -23.51
N TRP A 161 -0.67 10.56 -23.45
CA TRP A 161 -1.74 9.82 -24.07
C TRP A 161 -2.78 10.76 -24.68
N GLU A 162 -3.55 10.21 -25.62
CA GLU A 162 -4.60 10.92 -26.32
C GLU A 162 -5.84 10.04 -26.50
N ASN A 163 -6.99 10.69 -26.59
CA ASN A 163 -8.27 10.01 -26.74
C ASN A 163 -9.19 10.82 -27.65
N VAL A 164 -9.90 10.12 -28.53
CA VAL A 164 -10.88 10.70 -29.45
C VAL A 164 -12.23 10.04 -29.20
N ASN A 165 -13.27 10.85 -29.02
CA ASN A 165 -14.66 10.39 -28.94
C ASN A 165 -15.46 11.01 -30.08
N LEU A 166 -16.41 10.25 -30.61
CA LEU A 166 -17.30 10.69 -31.67
C LEU A 166 -18.74 10.33 -31.30
N THR A 167 -19.66 11.27 -31.44
CA THR A 167 -21.10 11.07 -31.24
C THR A 167 -21.87 11.58 -32.45
N LEU A 168 -22.85 10.81 -32.90
CA LEU A 168 -23.83 11.18 -33.91
C LEU A 168 -25.21 11.07 -33.28
N LYS A 169 -25.97 12.15 -33.31
CA LYS A 169 -27.35 12.22 -32.85
C LYS A 169 -28.26 12.58 -34.02
N ILE A 170 -29.37 11.88 -34.18
CA ILE A 170 -30.40 12.17 -35.17
C ILE A 170 -31.72 12.23 -34.43
N GLU A 171 -32.40 13.36 -34.49
CA GLU A 171 -33.64 13.56 -33.75
C GLU A 171 -34.74 14.17 -34.59
N LYS A 172 -35.98 13.86 -34.21
CA LYS A 172 -37.19 14.49 -34.73
C LYS A 172 -37.98 15.06 -33.56
N PRO A 173 -37.79 16.35 -33.23
CA PRO A 173 -38.41 16.97 -32.05
C PRO A 173 -39.94 16.86 -32.02
N GLU A 174 -40.59 17.01 -33.19
CA GLU A 174 -42.06 16.89 -33.32
C GLU A 174 -42.60 15.52 -32.90
N LEU A 175 -41.82 14.46 -33.12
CA LEU A 175 -42.17 13.10 -32.69
C LEU A 175 -41.51 12.73 -31.36
N GLY A 176 -40.76 13.62 -30.72
CA GLY A 176 -40.01 13.31 -29.49
C GLY A 176 -39.09 12.10 -29.64
N LEU A 177 -38.52 11.85 -30.83
CA LEU A 177 -37.71 10.68 -31.14
C LEU A 177 -36.25 11.07 -31.33
N SER A 178 -35.32 10.39 -30.68
CA SER A 178 -33.87 10.58 -30.82
C SER A 178 -33.17 9.24 -31.03
N PHE A 179 -32.21 9.23 -31.95
CA PHE A 179 -31.27 8.14 -32.20
C PHE A 179 -29.86 8.67 -31.97
N ASP A 180 -29.15 8.08 -31.03
CA ASP A 180 -27.81 8.48 -30.67
C ASP A 180 -26.87 7.30 -30.90
N ALA A 181 -25.81 7.49 -31.66
CA ALA A 181 -24.73 6.54 -31.84
C ALA A 181 -23.43 7.19 -31.38
N TYR A 182 -22.62 6.48 -30.60
CA TYR A 182 -21.36 7.01 -30.12
C TYR A 182 -20.26 5.98 -30.16
N VAL A 183 -19.04 6.47 -30.34
CA VAL A 183 -17.79 5.73 -30.26
C VAL A 183 -16.90 6.46 -29.26
N LYS A 184 -16.58 5.81 -28.15
CA LYS A 184 -15.58 6.26 -27.19
C LYS A 184 -14.25 5.59 -27.50
N ASN A 185 -13.16 6.34 -27.32
CA ASN A 185 -11.81 5.86 -27.60
C ASN A 185 -11.64 5.30 -29.02
N LEU A 186 -11.92 6.16 -30.01
CA LEU A 186 -11.81 5.84 -31.43
C LEU A 186 -10.40 5.37 -31.80
N LEU A 187 -9.36 5.85 -31.13
CA LEU A 187 -7.97 5.44 -31.38
C LEU A 187 -7.69 4.00 -30.91
N ASN A 188 -8.53 3.43 -30.04
CA ASN A 188 -8.34 2.11 -29.42
C ASN A 188 -6.98 1.97 -28.73
N ASP A 189 -6.58 3.04 -28.04
CA ASP A 189 -5.39 3.00 -27.20
C ASP A 189 -5.78 2.70 -25.76
N THR A 190 -4.90 2.04 -25.01
CA THR A 190 -5.11 1.68 -23.61
C THR A 190 -3.94 2.22 -22.79
N PRO A 191 -3.79 3.56 -22.73
CA PRO A 191 -2.71 4.18 -21.97
C PRO A 191 -2.88 3.90 -20.48
N ILE A 192 -1.75 3.78 -19.78
CA ILE A 192 -1.72 3.76 -18.33
C ILE A 192 -1.86 5.20 -17.85
N THR A 193 -3.01 5.52 -17.25
CA THR A 193 -3.33 6.88 -16.80
C THR A 193 -2.81 7.18 -15.40
N ASP A 194 -2.63 6.13 -14.58
CA ASP A 194 -2.09 6.21 -13.22
C ASP A 194 -1.49 4.86 -12.80
N ALA A 195 -0.57 4.86 -11.83
CA ALA A 195 0.03 3.66 -11.28
C ALA A 195 0.35 3.81 -9.79
N TYR A 196 0.03 2.81 -8.98
CA TYR A 196 0.30 2.77 -7.55
C TYR A 196 1.10 1.53 -7.16
N THR A 197 2.33 1.73 -6.70
CA THR A 197 3.19 0.68 -6.13
C THR A 197 2.94 0.58 -4.64
N THR A 198 2.62 -0.63 -4.16
CA THR A 198 2.43 -0.88 -2.73
C THR A 198 3.75 -0.89 -1.97
N ASP A 199 3.69 -0.76 -0.66
CA ASP A 199 4.83 -0.89 0.25
C ASP A 199 5.43 -2.30 0.31
N ASP A 200 6.67 -2.37 0.82
CA ASP A 200 7.46 -3.60 0.96
C ASP A 200 6.77 -4.66 1.83
N THR A 201 5.92 -4.26 2.79
CA THR A 201 5.17 -5.21 3.63
C THR A 201 4.13 -6.00 2.85
N SER A 202 3.73 -5.46 1.70
CA SER A 202 2.73 -6.02 0.81
C SER A 202 3.35 -6.67 -0.44
N GLY A 203 4.68 -6.69 -0.55
CA GLY A 203 5.40 -7.35 -1.66
C GLY A 203 5.61 -6.50 -2.92
N LEU A 204 5.54 -5.16 -2.82
CA LEU A 204 5.92 -4.22 -3.91
C LEU A 204 5.19 -4.39 -5.26
N PHE A 205 4.01 -5.03 -5.29
CA PHE A 205 3.22 -5.09 -6.52
C PHE A 205 2.74 -3.68 -6.95
N THR A 206 2.56 -3.50 -8.25
CA THR A 206 2.09 -2.22 -8.83
C THR A 206 0.74 -2.39 -9.47
N ASN A 207 -0.22 -1.60 -9.02
CA ASN A 207 -1.54 -1.47 -9.63
C ASN A 207 -1.45 -0.42 -10.73
N VAL A 208 -2.00 -0.72 -11.90
CA VAL A 208 -2.03 0.21 -13.02
C VAL A 208 -3.47 0.49 -13.40
N TYR A 209 -3.78 1.76 -13.61
CA TYR A 209 -5.06 2.23 -14.10
C TYR A 209 -4.94 2.47 -15.59
N THR A 210 -5.89 1.93 -16.35
CA THR A 210 -5.90 2.02 -17.81
C THR A 210 -7.17 2.66 -18.30
N LEU A 211 -7.08 3.34 -19.45
CA LEU A 211 -8.26 3.86 -20.11
C LEU A 211 -9.16 2.71 -20.59
N GLU A 212 -10.47 2.93 -20.60
CA GLU A 212 -11.40 1.96 -21.16
C GLU A 212 -11.06 1.67 -22.63
N PRO A 213 -11.12 0.40 -23.06
CA PRO A 213 -10.95 0.04 -24.47
C PRO A 213 -12.06 0.65 -25.33
N ARG A 214 -11.87 0.65 -26.65
CA ARG A 214 -12.83 1.24 -27.59
C ARG A 214 -14.24 0.70 -27.35
N LEU A 215 -15.20 1.61 -27.17
CA LEU A 215 -16.59 1.29 -26.87
C LEU A 215 -17.52 1.93 -27.89
N TYR A 216 -18.45 1.13 -28.41
CA TYR A 216 -19.52 1.58 -29.30
C TYR A 216 -20.85 1.47 -28.57
N GLY A 217 -21.73 2.44 -28.78
CA GLY A 217 -23.06 2.41 -28.22
C GLY A 217 -24.09 3.04 -29.14
N ILE A 218 -25.31 2.53 -29.03
CA ILE A 218 -26.48 3.07 -29.72
C ILE A 218 -27.56 3.24 -28.66
N SER A 219 -28.25 4.37 -28.69
CA SER A 219 -29.39 4.69 -27.83
C SER A 219 -30.55 5.18 -28.68
N ILE A 220 -31.75 4.77 -28.30
CA ILE A 220 -32.99 5.21 -28.93
C ILE A 220 -33.88 5.72 -27.81
N THR A 221 -34.28 6.98 -27.91
CA THR A 221 -35.10 7.64 -26.89
C THR A 221 -36.40 8.12 -27.52
N LYS A 222 -37.52 7.85 -26.83
CA LYS A 222 -38.85 8.36 -27.18
C LYS A 222 -39.43 9.08 -25.97
N THR A 223 -39.74 10.35 -26.14
CA THR A 223 -40.45 11.18 -25.14
C THR A 223 -41.92 11.32 -25.57
N TRP A 224 -42.82 11.26 -24.59
CA TRP A 224 -44.29 11.29 -24.76
C TRP A 224 -44.86 12.60 -24.24
#